data_AF-A0A1G8XZ53-F1
#
_entry.id   AF-A0A1G8XZ53-F1
#
_cell.length_a   1.000
_cell.length_b   1.000
_cell.length_c   1.000
_cell.angle_alpha   90.00
_cell.angle_beta   90.00
_cell.angle_gamma   90.00
#
_symmetry.space_group_name_H-M   'P 1'
#
loop_
_entity.id
_entity.type
_entity.pdbx_description
1 polymer ?
#
loop_
_entity_poly.entity_id
_entity_poly.type
_entity_poly.pdbx_seq_one_letter_code
_entity_poly.pdbx_strand_id
1 'polypeptide(L)'
;MFGYATNETPDLMPAPIFYGHKILRLISEARHSGREKILGPDSKSQVTVQYENGKPVSVREIVVSHQHLVEDTRPSRFATSSSPMC
;
A
#
# COMPACT_ATOMS: atom_id res chain seq x y z
N MET A 1 -10.50 23.21 17.29
CA MET A 1 -11.09 22.04 16.59
C MET A 1 -11.47 22.50 15.20
N PHE A 2 -11.15 21.73 14.16
CA PHE A 2 -11.44 22.08 12.77
C PHE A 2 -12.22 20.96 12.08
N GLY A 3 -13.26 21.33 11.35
CA GLY A 3 -13.97 20.44 10.43
C GLY A 3 -13.70 20.88 8.99
N TYR A 4 -13.67 19.92 8.07
CA TYR A 4 -13.45 20.19 6.64
C TYR A 4 -14.33 19.27 5.80
N ALA A 5 -14.92 19.83 4.74
CA ALA A 5 -15.73 19.11 3.77
C ALA A 5 -15.56 19.76 2.39
N THR A 6 -15.59 18.96 1.31
CA THR A 6 -15.45 19.44 -0.07
C THR A 6 -16.29 18.58 -1.02
N ASN A 7 -16.74 19.12 -2.15
CA ASN A 7 -17.58 18.41 -3.12
C ASN A 7 -16.77 17.62 -4.17
N GLU A 8 -15.48 17.36 -3.91
CA GLU A 8 -14.60 16.61 -4.82
C GLU A 8 -14.98 15.12 -4.94
N THR A 9 -15.61 14.55 -3.90
CA THR A 9 -15.99 13.12 -3.85
C THR A 9 -17.43 12.95 -3.33
N PRO A 10 -18.07 11.78 -3.57
CA PRO A 10 -19.44 11.52 -3.11
C PRO A 10 -19.60 11.62 -1.58
N ASP A 11 -18.56 11.28 -0.83
CA ASP A 11 -18.54 11.29 0.64
C ASP A 11 -18.11 12.63 1.24
N LEU A 12 -18.09 13.69 0.42
CA LEU A 12 -17.72 15.06 0.78
C LEU A 12 -16.31 15.21 1.38
N MET A 13 -15.41 14.31 1.00
CA MET A 13 -14.02 14.31 1.42
C MET A 13 -13.06 14.76 0.31
N PRO A 14 -11.85 15.23 0.65
CA PRO A 14 -10.84 15.55 -0.35
C PRO A 14 -10.42 14.31 -1.12
N ALA A 15 -10.24 14.44 -2.44
CA ALA A 15 -9.94 13.32 -3.31
C ALA A 15 -8.70 12.50 -2.90
N PRO A 16 -7.54 13.08 -2.50
CA PRO A 16 -6.33 12.32 -2.22
C PRO A 16 -6.48 11.34 -1.06
N ILE A 17 -7.06 11.80 0.05
CA ILE A 17 -7.26 10.97 1.25
C ILE A 17 -8.36 9.93 1.01
N PHE A 18 -9.40 10.32 0.28
CA PHE A 18 -10.49 9.41 -0.08
C PHE A 18 -9.98 8.20 -0.87
N TYR A 19 -9.19 8.44 -1.93
CA TYR A 19 -8.64 7.35 -2.74
C TYR A 19 -7.58 6.54 -2.00
N GLY A 20 -6.73 7.18 -1.17
CA GLY A 20 -5.78 6.45 -0.32
C GLY A 20 -6.49 5.46 0.61
N HIS A 21 -7.50 5.91 1.34
CA HIS A 21 -8.29 5.03 2.23
C HIS A 21 -9.02 3.93 1.46
N LYS A 22 -9.55 4.24 0.27
CA LYS A 22 -10.24 3.25 -0.57
C LYS A 22 -9.31 2.12 -1.00
N ILE A 23 -8.05 2.42 -1.36
CA ILE A 23 -7.05 1.41 -1.73
C ILE A 23 -6.78 0.48 -0.53
N LEU A 24 -6.50 1.03 0.65
CA LEU A 24 -6.23 0.22 1.85
C LEU A 24 -7.42 -0.65 2.25
N ARG A 25 -8.64 -0.13 2.11
CA ARG A 25 -9.86 -0.90 2.35
C ARG A 25 -9.96 -2.09 1.40
N LEU A 26 -9.73 -1.90 0.10
CA LEU A 26 -9.78 -2.97 -0.89
C LEU A 26 -8.72 -4.06 -0.63
N ILE A 27 -7.51 -3.68 -0.22
CA ILE A 27 -6.44 -4.63 0.14
C ILE A 27 -6.84 -5.44 1.37
N SER A 28 -7.40 -4.78 2.39
CA SER A 28 -7.89 -5.46 3.61
C SER A 28 -9.05 -6.43 3.30
N GLU A 29 -9.99 -6.01 2.45
CA GLU A 29 -11.09 -6.86 1.98
C GLU A 29 -10.57 -8.07 1.17
N ALA A 30 -9.58 -7.87 0.30
CA ALA A 30 -8.94 -8.97 -0.44
C ALA A 30 -8.28 -9.98 0.50
N ARG A 31 -7.53 -9.52 1.50
CA ARG A 31 -6.91 -10.38 2.53
C ARG A 31 -7.95 -11.14 3.34
N HIS A 32 -8.99 -10.46 3.84
CA HIS A 32 -10.05 -11.10 4.65
C HIS A 32 -10.91 -12.07 3.85
N SER A 33 -11.10 -11.82 2.55
CA SER A 33 -11.83 -12.75 1.67
C SER A 33 -11.07 -14.05 1.40
N GLY A 34 -9.78 -14.13 1.75
CA GLY A 34 -8.94 -15.30 1.48
C GLY A 34 -8.57 -15.50 0.00
N ARG A 35 -8.98 -14.57 -0.88
CA ARG A 35 -8.65 -14.62 -2.32
C ARG A 35 -7.14 -14.50 -2.56
N GLU A 36 -6.48 -13.62 -1.81
CA GLU A 36 -5.04 -13.33 -1.96
C GLU A 36 -4.29 -13.71 -0.69
N LYS A 37 -3.86 -14.97 -0.61
CA LYS A 37 -3.20 -15.55 0.59
C LYS A 37 -1.81 -14.99 0.87
N ILE A 38 -1.21 -14.32 -0.11
CA ILE A 38 0.12 -13.74 0.01
C ILE A 38 0.12 -12.40 0.76
N LEU A 39 -1.04 -11.76 0.96
CA LEU A 39 -1.10 -10.41 1.54
C LEU A 39 -0.97 -10.44 3.07
N GLY A 40 0.01 -9.70 3.59
CA GLY A 40 0.19 -9.46 5.01
C GLY A 40 -0.75 -8.35 5.55
N PRO A 41 -0.81 -8.17 6.88
CA PRO A 41 -1.67 -7.17 7.51
C PRO A 41 -1.19 -5.72 7.34
N ASP A 42 0.12 -5.46 7.18
CA ASP A 42 0.66 -4.10 7.01
C ASP A 42 0.57 -3.63 5.56
N SER A 43 0.02 -2.44 5.33
CA SER A 43 -0.12 -1.82 4.01
C SER A 43 -0.20 -0.30 4.13
N LYS A 44 0.41 0.38 3.16
CA LYS A 44 0.47 1.85 3.05
C LYS A 44 0.15 2.26 1.61
N SER A 45 -0.62 3.33 1.47
CA SER A 45 -0.97 3.89 0.17
C SER A 45 -0.69 5.39 0.14
N GLN A 46 -0.16 5.87 -0.96
CA GLN A 46 -0.01 7.29 -1.25
C GLN A 46 -0.56 7.56 -2.66
N VAL A 47 -1.34 8.63 -2.78
CA VAL A 47 -1.97 9.04 -4.04
C VAL A 47 -1.61 10.51 -4.30
N THR A 48 -0.93 10.76 -5.40
CA THR A 48 -0.60 12.11 -5.86
C THR A 48 -1.62 12.53 -6.92
N VAL A 49 -2.45 13.53 -6.59
CA VAL A 49 -3.52 14.03 -7.48
C VAL A 49 -3.06 15.33 -8.13
N GLN A 50 -3.26 15.44 -9.43
CA GLN A 50 -3.09 16.68 -10.17
C GLN A 50 -4.35 17.54 -10.02
N TYR A 51 -4.15 18.78 -9.63
CA TYR A 51 -5.22 19.78 -9.50
C TYR A 51 -5.08 20.86 -10.55
N GLU A 52 -6.20 21.23 -11.16
CA GLU A 52 -6.31 22.40 -12.04
C GLU A 52 -7.47 23.26 -11.56
N ASN A 53 -7.24 24.57 -11.37
CA ASN A 53 -8.26 25.52 -10.90
C ASN A 53 -8.98 25.06 -9.61
N GLY A 54 -8.24 24.42 -8.70
CA GLY A 54 -8.76 23.92 -7.43
C GLY A 54 -9.65 22.68 -7.55
N LYS A 55 -9.70 22.02 -8.73
CA LYS A 55 -10.43 20.77 -8.94
C LYS A 55 -9.45 19.62 -9.24
N PRO A 56 -9.67 18.43 -8.68
CA PRO A 56 -8.87 17.26 -9.01
C PRO A 56 -9.21 16.80 -10.44
N VAL A 57 -8.21 16.77 -11.32
CA VAL A 57 -8.40 16.40 -12.74
C VAL A 57 -7.89 15.00 -13.06
N SER A 58 -6.77 14.59 -12.47
CA SER A 58 -6.14 13.30 -12.77
C SER A 58 -5.30 12.80 -11.60
N VAL A 59 -4.97 11.51 -11.58
CA VAL A 59 -4.00 10.93 -10.65
C VAL A 59 -2.66 10.83 -11.36
N ARG A 60 -1.63 11.45 -10.79
CA ARG A 60 -0.29 11.48 -11.37
C ARG A 60 0.49 10.21 -11.01
N GLU A 61 0.50 9.88 -9.72
CA GLU A 61 1.32 8.79 -9.18
C GLU A 61 0.55 8.09 -8.04
N ILE A 62 0.69 6.77 -7.98
CA ILE A 62 0.13 5.95 -6.91
C ILE A 62 1.26 5.07 -6.39
N VAL A 63 1.51 5.12 -5.09
CA VAL A 63 2.46 4.24 -4.41
C VAL A 63 1.68 3.36 -3.46
N VAL A 64 1.83 2.04 -3.63
CA VAL A 64 1.26 1.04 -2.72
C VAL A 64 2.39 0.17 -2.22
N SER A 65 2.61 0.19 -0.92
CA SER A 65 3.54 -0.70 -0.24
C SER A 65 2.72 -1.64 0.62
N HIS A 66 2.82 -2.95 0.40
CA HIS A 66 2.16 -3.93 1.23
C HIS A 66 3.14 -5.02 1.67
N GLN A 67 2.92 -5.53 2.87
CA GLN A 67 3.61 -6.72 3.34
C GLN A 67 3.11 -7.94 2.56
N HIS A 68 4.01 -8.87 2.26
CA HIS A 68 3.68 -10.15 1.65
C HIS A 68 4.33 -11.31 2.42
N LEU A 69 3.65 -12.46 2.43
CA LEU A 69 4.20 -13.70 2.97
C LEU A 69 5.11 -14.30 1.89
N VAL A 70 6.41 -14.35 2.16
CA VAL A 70 7.39 -15.04 1.32
C VAL A 70 7.45 -16.50 1.74
N GLU A 71 7.15 -17.42 0.83
CA GLU A 71 7.50 -18.83 1.01
C GLU A 71 8.96 -19.00 0.56
N ASP A 72 9.84 -19.12 1.56
CA ASP A 72 11.30 -19.36 1.48
C ASP A 72 12.22 -18.17 1.11
N THR A 73 12.69 -17.47 2.14
CA THR A 73 13.97 -16.74 2.13
C THR A 73 14.89 -17.29 3.22
N ARG A 74 15.11 -18.61 3.24
CA ARG A 74 16.33 -19.14 3.86
C ARG A 74 17.50 -18.81 2.94
N PRO A 75 18.55 -18.09 3.38
CA PRO A 75 19.83 -18.19 2.70
C PRO A 75 20.29 -19.64 2.87
N SER A 76 20.17 -20.44 1.81
CA SER A 76 20.73 -21.78 1.78
C SER A 76 22.24 -21.66 2.01
N ARG A 77 22.69 -22.11 3.19
CA ARG A 77 24.08 -22.45 3.50
C ARG A 77 25.08 -21.30 3.31
N PHE A 78 25.34 -20.57 4.40
CA PHE A 78 26.76 -20.33 4.73
C PHE A 78 27.39 -21.70 4.97
N ALA A 79 27.86 -22.32 3.89
CA ALA A 79 28.83 -23.39 4.00
C ALA A 79 30.09 -22.74 4.58
N THR A 80 30.23 -22.78 5.90
CA THR A 80 31.55 -22.79 6.51
C THR A 80 32.23 -24.08 6.05
N SER A 81 32.78 -24.04 4.82
CA SER A 81 33.81 -24.96 4.42
C SER A 81 34.98 -24.70 5.35
N SER A 82 35.08 -25.51 6.38
CA SER A 82 36.34 -25.84 7.03
C SER A 82 37.44 -25.96 5.97
N SER A 83 38.39 -25.03 5.99
CA SER A 83 39.74 -25.32 5.54
C SER A 83 40.60 -25.55 6.78
N PRO A 84 41.19 -26.75 6.94
CA PRO A 84 42.27 -27.00 7.88
C PRO A 84 43.61 -26.51 7.29
N MET A 85 44.60 -26.27 8.16
CA MET A 85 46.01 -25.86 7.89
C MET A 85 46.16 -24.37 7.52
N CYS A 86 46.98 -23.57 8.21
CA CYS A 86 48.25 -23.85 8.88
C CYS A 86 48.34 -23.20 10.27
#